data_AF-A0A7Z9WCJ7-F1
#
_entry.id   AF-A0A7Z9WCJ7-F1
#
_cell.length_a   1.000
_cell.length_b   1.000
_cell.length_c   1.000
_cell.angle_alpha   90.00
_cell.angle_beta   90.00
_cell.angle_gamma   90.00
#
_symmetry.space_group_name_H-M   'P 1'
#
loop_
_entity.id
_entity.type
_entity.pdbx_description
1 polymer ?
#
loop_
_entity_poly.entity_id
_entity_poly.type
_entity_poly.pdbx_seq_one_letter_code
_entity_poly.pdbx_strand_id
1 'polypeptide(L)'
;HDDLLNCSRRLLGPFIKTSPEPLEALAEKYFRLPPCPTRGSGLQERIDFLVGLVKKTGAKGIIFNIVKFCEPEWFDLPNIQTQLKGLGIPILVLDTEINQGLSGQIITRVEAFLELLT
;
A
#
# COMPACT_ATOMS: atom_id res chain seq x y z
N HIS A 1 -4.74 8.08 6.18
CA HIS A 1 -4.41 6.67 6.42
C HIS A 1 -3.93 6.09 5.09
N ASP A 2 -2.66 5.72 5.01
CA ASP A 2 -1.98 5.17 3.82
C ASP A 2 -1.68 3.67 3.99
N ASP A 3 -1.09 3.04 2.97
CA ASP A 3 -0.62 1.65 2.99
C ASP A 3 0.92 1.55 2.88
N LEU A 4 1.67 2.50 3.46
CA LEU A 4 3.12 2.54 3.39
C LEU A 4 3.77 1.90 4.62
N LEU A 5 4.80 1.08 4.40
CA LEU A 5 5.54 0.38 5.45
C LEU A 5 6.26 1.33 6.41
N ASN A 6 6.76 2.47 5.91
CA ASN A 6 7.42 3.50 6.70
C ASN A 6 6.46 4.50 7.38
N CYS A 7 5.15 4.38 7.12
CA CYS A 7 4.14 5.30 7.66
C CYS A 7 3.00 4.52 8.35
N SER A 8 1.79 4.56 7.79
CA SER A 8 0.58 4.11 8.48
C SER A 8 0.61 2.63 8.89
N ARG A 9 1.26 1.74 8.12
CA ARG A 9 1.36 0.33 8.52
C ARG A 9 2.00 0.15 9.89
N ARG A 10 3.01 0.96 10.23
CA ARG A 10 3.71 0.88 11.53
C ARG A 10 3.12 1.80 12.59
N LEU A 11 2.75 3.03 12.20
CA LEU A 11 2.32 4.08 13.14
C LEU A 11 0.86 3.94 13.57
N LEU A 12 -0.01 3.53 12.64
CA LEU A 12 -1.44 3.35 12.86
C LEU A 12 -1.81 1.86 12.95
N GLY A 13 -0.83 1.05 13.35
CA GLY A 13 -0.99 -0.39 13.52
C GLY A 13 -2.10 -0.76 14.50
N PRO A 14 -2.59 -2.00 14.45
CA PRO A 14 -3.71 -2.45 15.25
C PRO A 14 -3.41 -2.34 16.75
N PHE A 15 -4.44 -1.95 17.51
CA PHE A 15 -4.40 -2.04 18.96
C PHE A 15 -4.33 -3.51 19.39
N ILE A 16 -3.55 -3.80 20.42
CA ILE A 16 -3.38 -5.15 20.96
C ILE A 16 -3.69 -5.09 22.43
N LYS A 17 -4.48 -6.06 22.86
CA LYS A 17 -4.72 -6.29 24.27
C LYS A 17 -3.40 -6.68 24.92
N THR A 18 -3.01 -6.00 25.98
CA THR A 18 -1.76 -6.26 26.70
C THR A 18 -1.68 -7.76 27.07
N SER A 19 -0.68 -8.48 26.54
CA SER A 19 -0.31 -9.80 27.05
C SER A 19 0.59 -9.62 28.27
N PRO A 20 0.47 -10.45 29.32
CA PRO A 20 1.44 -10.48 30.41
C PRO A 20 2.86 -10.84 29.93
N GLU A 21 2.98 -11.53 28.80
CA GLU A 21 4.26 -11.88 28.18
C GLU A 21 4.63 -10.87 27.06
N PRO A 22 5.63 -10.00 27.28
CA PRO A 22 5.92 -8.91 26.34
C PRO A 22 6.32 -9.37 24.94
N LEU A 23 7.04 -10.49 24.83
CA LEU A 23 7.47 -11.03 23.53
C LEU A 23 6.30 -11.54 22.70
N GLU A 24 5.29 -12.13 23.35
CA GLU A 24 4.08 -12.59 22.69
C GLU A 24 3.26 -11.40 22.18
N ALA A 25 3.11 -10.33 22.98
CA ALA A 25 2.44 -9.11 22.56
C ALA A 25 3.13 -8.47 21.34
N LEU A 26 4.47 -8.49 21.28
CA LEU A 26 5.23 -7.97 20.14
C LEU A 26 5.07 -8.84 18.88
N ALA A 27 5.10 -10.16 19.02
CA ALA A 27 4.86 -11.08 17.92
C ALA A 27 3.45 -10.90 17.35
N GLU A 28 2.44 -10.87 18.21
CA GLU A 28 1.05 -10.64 17.82
C GLU A 28 0.89 -9.28 17.10
N LYS A 29 1.60 -8.24 17.56
CA LYS A 29 1.61 -6.93 16.89
C LYS A 29 2.08 -7.02 15.47
N TYR A 30 3.20 -7.70 15.29
CA TYR A 30 3.84 -7.84 13.99
C TYR A 30 2.95 -8.61 13.01
N PHE A 31 2.30 -9.68 13.47
CA PHE A 31 1.44 -10.48 12.59
C PHE A 31 0.10 -9.82 12.28
N ARG A 32 -0.41 -8.94 13.15
CA ARG A 32 -1.64 -8.17 12.90
C ARG A 32 -1.44 -6.93 11.99
N LEU A 33 -0.21 -6.57 11.64
CA LEU A 33 0.04 -5.48 10.69
C LEU A 33 -0.75 -5.67 9.37
N PRO A 34 -1.00 -4.60 8.60
CA PRO A 34 -1.66 -4.72 7.30
C PRO A 34 -0.98 -5.72 6.35
N PRO A 35 -1.74 -6.33 5.42
CA PRO A 35 -1.23 -7.32 4.47
C PRO A 35 0.03 -6.81 3.73
N CYS A 36 1.05 -7.65 3.64
CA CYS A 36 2.34 -7.28 3.04
C CYS A 36 2.97 -8.48 2.32
N PRO A 37 3.57 -8.31 1.12
CA PRO A 37 4.10 -9.43 0.34
C PRO A 37 5.26 -10.09 1.08
N THR A 38 6.05 -9.29 1.80
CA THR A 38 7.20 -9.75 2.58
C THR A 38 6.82 -10.54 3.84
N ARG A 39 5.54 -10.58 4.19
CA ARG A 39 5.00 -11.39 5.30
C ARG A 39 4.20 -12.60 4.83
N GLY A 40 4.15 -12.87 3.52
CA GLY A 40 3.37 -13.97 2.97
C GLY A 40 1.85 -13.79 3.09
N SER A 41 1.38 -12.54 3.20
CA SER A 41 -0.06 -12.25 3.15
C SER A 41 -0.66 -12.68 1.82
N GLY A 42 -1.92 -13.09 1.84
CA GLY A 42 -2.61 -13.49 0.61
C GLY A 42 -2.82 -12.29 -0.32
N LEU A 43 -2.69 -12.51 -1.63
CA LEU A 43 -2.95 -11.47 -2.63
C LEU A 43 -4.36 -10.86 -2.46
N GLN A 44 -5.37 -11.71 -2.26
CA GLN A 44 -6.76 -11.27 -2.07
C GLN A 44 -6.92 -10.44 -0.79
N GLU A 45 -6.27 -10.84 0.31
CA GLU A 45 -6.28 -10.11 1.57
C GLU A 45 -5.77 -8.67 1.39
N ARG A 46 -4.70 -8.51 0.60
CA ARG A 46 -4.17 -7.19 0.27
C ARG A 46 -5.10 -6.36 -0.59
N ILE A 47 -5.76 -6.96 -1.58
CA ILE A 47 -6.71 -6.27 -2.44
C ILE A 47 -7.91 -5.80 -1.63
N ASP A 48 -8.46 -6.66 -0.78
CA ASP A 48 -9.58 -6.32 0.09
C ASP A 48 -9.21 -5.19 1.07
N PHE A 49 -7.98 -5.22 1.61
CA PHE A 49 -7.46 -4.15 2.44
C PHE A 49 -7.39 -2.81 1.70
N LEU A 50 -6.83 -2.78 0.49
CA LEU A 50 -6.72 -1.57 -0.34
C LEU A 50 -8.10 -1.01 -0.72
N VAL A 51 -9.03 -1.87 -1.13
CA VAL A 51 -10.43 -1.48 -1.42
C VAL A 51 -11.11 -0.93 -0.17
N GLY A 52 -10.89 -1.56 0.98
CA GLY A 52 -11.38 -1.08 2.28
C GLY A 52 -10.85 0.31 2.63
N LEU A 53 -9.56 0.57 2.37
CA LEU A 53 -8.97 1.90 2.56
C LEU A 53 -9.60 2.94 1.64
N VAL A 54 -9.77 2.63 0.34
CA VAL A 54 -10.43 3.53 -0.62
C VAL A 54 -11.83 3.91 -0.14
N LYS A 55 -12.64 2.91 0.27
CA LYS A 55 -13.98 3.14 0.81
C LYS A 55 -13.97 4.00 2.06
N LYS A 56 -13.05 3.73 2.99
CA LYS A 56 -12.95 4.43 4.28
C LYS A 56 -12.52 5.89 4.12
N THR A 57 -11.63 6.18 3.17
CA THR A 57 -11.08 7.53 2.97
C THR A 57 -11.83 8.34 1.92
N GLY A 58 -12.65 7.70 1.07
CA GLY A 58 -13.25 8.34 -0.10
C GLY A 58 -12.23 8.68 -1.19
N ALA A 59 -11.06 8.02 -1.19
CA ALA A 59 -10.05 8.25 -2.21
C ALA A 59 -10.59 7.92 -3.61
N LYS A 60 -10.27 8.75 -4.60
CA LYS A 60 -10.70 8.54 -5.99
C LYS A 60 -9.77 7.64 -6.81
N GLY A 61 -8.60 7.31 -6.28
CA GLY A 61 -7.61 6.47 -6.94
C GLY A 61 -6.44 6.14 -6.01
N ILE A 62 -5.55 5.26 -6.47
CA ILE A 62 -4.40 4.78 -5.69
C ILE A 62 -3.10 5.09 -6.42
N ILE A 63 -2.13 5.69 -5.72
CA ILE A 63 -0.76 5.82 -6.20
C ILE A 63 0.10 4.76 -5.49
N PHE A 64 0.63 3.81 -6.25
CA PHE A 64 1.66 2.89 -5.80
C PHE A 64 3.02 3.56 -5.95
N ASN A 65 3.59 4.01 -4.83
CA ASN A 65 4.96 4.49 -4.77
C ASN A 65 5.89 3.33 -4.38
N ILE A 66 6.47 2.67 -5.38
CA ILE A 66 7.28 1.47 -5.19
C ILE A 66 8.74 1.87 -5.31
N VAL A 67 9.52 1.54 -4.29
CA VAL A 67 10.97 1.72 -4.36
C VAL A 67 11.56 0.71 -5.34
N LYS A 68 12.50 1.16 -6.17
CA LYS A 68 13.25 0.28 -7.09
C LYS A 68 13.79 -0.93 -6.36
N PHE A 69 13.74 -2.07 -7.04
CA PHE A 69 14.20 -3.36 -6.52
C PHE A 69 13.45 -3.82 -5.26
N CYS A 70 12.16 -3.48 -5.16
CA CYS A 70 11.25 -4.15 -4.25
C CYS A 70 10.53 -5.29 -4.98
N GLU A 71 11.25 -6.38 -5.26
CA GLU A 71 10.71 -7.52 -6.01
C GLU A 71 9.40 -8.07 -5.43
N PRO A 72 9.20 -8.16 -4.10
CA PRO A 72 7.95 -8.66 -3.54
C PRO A 72 6.74 -7.78 -3.90
N GLU A 73 6.89 -6.45 -3.93
CA GLU A 73 5.81 -5.55 -4.37
C GLU A 73 5.60 -5.66 -5.89
N TRP A 74 6.67 -5.70 -6.67
CA TRP A 74 6.60 -5.84 -8.13
C TRP A 74 6.00 -7.17 -8.59
N PHE A 75 6.16 -8.24 -7.82
CA PHE A 75 5.59 -9.55 -8.10
C PHE A 75 4.06 -9.55 -7.98
N ASP A 76 3.53 -8.93 -6.92
CA ASP A 76 2.09 -8.86 -6.68
C ASP A 76 1.39 -7.82 -7.56
N LEU A 77 2.09 -6.74 -7.90
CA LEU A 77 1.51 -5.55 -8.53
C LEU A 77 0.68 -5.86 -9.78
N PRO A 78 1.13 -6.63 -10.80
CA PRO A 78 0.33 -6.87 -11.99
C PRO A 78 -1.05 -7.45 -11.70
N ASN A 79 -1.14 -8.36 -10.72
CA ASN A 79 -2.40 -8.98 -10.32
C ASN A 79 -3.28 -7.99 -9.55
N ILE A 80 -2.69 -7.23 -8.62
CA ILE A 80 -3.39 -6.15 -7.89
C ILE A 80 -3.95 -5.13 -8.89
N GLN A 81 -3.16 -4.67 -9.85
CA GLN A 81 -3.58 -3.71 -10.86
C GLN A 81 -4.76 -4.22 -11.68
N THR A 82 -4.70 -5.48 -12.12
CA THR A 82 -5.76 -6.12 -12.89
C THR A 82 -7.07 -6.15 -12.11
N GLN A 83 -7.03 -6.56 -10.84
CA GLN A 83 -8.23 -6.63 -10.01
C GLN A 83 -8.79 -5.23 -9.67
N LEU A 84 -7.95 -4.29 -9.26
CA LEU A 84 -8.39 -2.92 -8.94
C LEU A 84 -8.99 -2.22 -10.16
N LYS A 85 -8.40 -2.42 -11.36
CA LYS A 85 -8.97 -1.93 -12.61
C LYS A 85 -10.34 -2.56 -12.90
N GLY A 86 -10.52 -3.86 -12.65
CA GLY A 86 -11.80 -4.54 -12.77
C GLY A 86 -12.88 -3.99 -11.81
N LEU A 87 -12.45 -3.42 -10.67
CA LEU A 87 -13.32 -2.73 -9.71
C LEU A 87 -13.54 -1.24 -10.04
N GLY A 88 -12.98 -0.75 -11.15
CA GLY A 88 -13.10 0.65 -11.56
C GLY A 88 -12.28 1.62 -10.69
N ILE A 89 -11.27 1.14 -9.97
CA ILE A 89 -10.39 1.97 -9.14
C ILE A 89 -9.19 2.42 -10.00
N PRO A 90 -9.04 3.72 -10.31
CA PRO A 90 -7.90 4.24 -11.04
C PRO A 90 -6.60 4.09 -10.24
N ILE A 91 -5.53 3.77 -10.94
CA ILE A 91 -4.22 3.50 -10.35
C ILE A 91 -3.09 4.21 -11.10
N LEU A 92 -2.09 4.66 -10.36
CA LEU A 92 -0.81 5.15 -10.89
C LEU A 92 0.33 4.40 -10.21
N VAL A 93 1.28 3.87 -10.99
CA VAL A 93 2.49 3.23 -10.45
C VAL A 93 3.68 4.15 -10.67
N LEU A 94 4.33 4.57 -9.60
CA LEU A 94 5.56 5.32 -9.59
C LEU A 94 6.69 4.39 -9.10
N ASP A 95 7.73 4.27 -9.90
CA ASP A 95 8.96 3.56 -9.56
C ASP A 95 10.00 4.59 -9.11
N THR A 96 10.36 4.58 -7.83
CA THR A 96 11.16 5.64 -7.18
C THR A 96 12.44 5.11 -6.56
N GLU A 97 13.47 5.94 -6.48
CA GLU A 97 14.73 5.59 -5.79
C GLU A 97 14.82 6.27 -4.41
N ILE A 98 15.51 5.61 -3.49
CA ILE A 98 15.84 6.18 -2.19
C ILE A 98 16.78 7.36 -2.44
N ASN A 99 16.35 8.58 -2.08
CA ASN A 99 17.03 9.87 -2.31
C ASN A 99 16.83 10.50 -3.70
N GLN A 100 15.90 10.01 -4.51
CA GLN A 100 15.49 10.74 -5.72
C GLN A 100 14.59 11.92 -5.35
N GLY A 101 14.90 13.10 -5.88
CA GLY A 101 13.97 14.23 -5.88
C GLY A 101 12.78 13.98 -6.83
N LEU A 102 11.78 14.86 -6.78
CA LEU A 102 10.69 14.82 -7.75
C LEU A 102 11.21 15.21 -9.12
N SER A 103 11.22 14.25 -10.05
CA SER A 103 11.55 14.52 -11.45
C SER A 103 10.37 15.17 -12.17
N GLY A 104 10.64 15.96 -13.21
CA GLY A 104 9.58 16.51 -14.07
C GLY A 104 8.67 15.42 -14.65
N GLN A 105 9.23 14.23 -14.95
CA GLN A 105 8.45 13.09 -15.41
C GLN A 105 7.44 12.58 -14.36
N ILE A 106 7.84 12.53 -13.08
CA ILE A 106 6.91 12.13 -12.00
C ILE A 106 5.79 13.17 -11.89
N ILE A 107 6.14 14.46 -11.93
CA ILE A 107 5.17 15.57 -11.85
C ILE A 107 4.12 15.45 -12.96
N THR A 108 4.54 15.35 -14.22
CA THR A 108 3.62 15.23 -15.37
C THR A 108 2.73 13.99 -15.28
N ARG A 109 3.24 12.86 -14.78
CA ARG A 109 2.43 11.64 -14.60
C ARG A 109 1.38 11.80 -13.50
N VAL A 110 1.71 12.50 -12.42
CA VAL A 110 0.76 12.80 -11.35
C VAL A 110 -0.30 13.79 -11.85
N GLU A 111 0.09 14.84 -12.57
CA GLU A 111 -0.85 15.80 -13.18
C GLU A 111 -1.83 15.09 -14.12
N ALA A 112 -1.33 14.25 -15.04
CA ALA A 112 -2.18 13.47 -15.95
C ALA A 112 -3.11 12.50 -15.20
N PHE A 113 -2.66 11.95 -14.07
CA PHE A 113 -3.51 11.10 -13.23
C PHE A 113 -4.59 11.91 -12.52
N LEU A 114 -4.31 13.13 -12.07
CA LEU A 114 -5.32 14.01 -11.46
C LEU A 114 -6.39 14.43 -12.47
N GLU A 115 -6.00 14.75 -13.71
CA GLU A 115 -6.94 15.05 -14.81
C GLU A 115 -7.88 13.86 -15.08
N LEU A 116 -7.38 12.63 -14.98
CA LEU A 116 -8.20 11.41 -15.15
C LEU A 116 -9.22 11.20 -14.01
N LEU A 117 -8.99 11.79 -12.83
CA LEU A 117 -9.86 11.66 -11.64
C LEU A 117 -10.93 12.77 -11.53
N THR A 118 -10.88 13.74 -12.42
CA THR A 118 -11.80 14.89 -12.47
C THR A 118 -13.00 14.56 -13.34
#